data_AF-A0A3B0Z5J1-F1
#
_entry.id   AF-A0A3B0Z5J1-F1
#
_cell.length_a   1.000
_cell.length_b   1.000
_cell.length_c   1.000
_cell.angle_alpha   90.00
_cell.angle_beta   90.00
_cell.angle_gamma   90.00
#
_symmetry.space_group_name_H-M   'P 1'
#
loop_
_entity.id
_entity.type
_entity.pdbx_description
1 polymer ?
#
loop_
_entity_poly.entity_id
_entity_poly.type
_entity_poly.pdbx_seq_one_letter_code
_entity_poly.pdbx_strand_id
1 'polypeptide(L)'
;MYPKRVSRPAEWTESYSFNLAAFFLLMVLTLFSSPSDARAYRCTDAKGNVSYMQSPCSAGQTGARVRGVGTNVKVAHEACAPVRTFATTSFNKLKRGTDPSAQIDQYGGPGYINKITLNVINFVSGFRMNQELHAMKVSGMAYSKCINGGFGKIQISDLPPEMLAPDLPEPDDPSISSTGVDLK
;
A
#
# COMPACT_ATOMS: atom_id res chain seq x y z
N MET A 1 -33.29 -20.38 66.82
CA MET A 1 -32.54 -21.11 65.79
C MET A 1 -31.98 -20.08 64.81
N TYR A 2 -30.69 -19.76 64.90
CA TYR A 2 -30.03 -18.79 64.01
C TYR A 2 -29.13 -19.56 63.03
N PRO A 3 -29.18 -19.28 61.71
CA PRO A 3 -28.29 -19.93 60.76
C PRO A 3 -26.85 -19.37 60.87
N LYS A 4 -25.88 -20.29 60.91
CA LYS A 4 -24.44 -20.03 60.85
C LYS A 4 -24.07 -19.32 59.55
N ARG A 5 -23.34 -18.21 59.66
CA ARG A 5 -22.66 -17.54 58.54
C ARG A 5 -21.45 -18.37 58.11
N VAL A 6 -21.41 -18.76 56.84
CA VAL A 6 -20.26 -19.42 56.20
C VAL A 6 -19.38 -18.35 55.55
N SER A 7 -18.18 -18.16 56.06
CA SER A 7 -17.16 -17.27 55.49
C SER A 7 -16.46 -17.96 54.32
N ARG A 8 -16.43 -17.32 53.14
CA ARG A 8 -15.57 -17.75 52.02
C ARG A 8 -14.23 -17.00 52.09
N PRO A 9 -13.09 -17.65 51.85
CA PRO A 9 -11.82 -16.95 51.68
C PRO A 9 -11.75 -16.24 50.34
N ALA A 10 -11.11 -15.06 50.35
CA ALA A 10 -10.80 -14.25 49.19
C ALA A 10 -9.40 -14.62 48.69
N GLU A 11 -9.31 -15.28 47.55
CA GLU A 11 -8.07 -15.50 46.81
C GLU A 11 -8.33 -15.11 45.37
N TRP A 12 -7.86 -13.94 44.91
CA TRP A 12 -7.55 -13.62 43.50
C TRP A 12 -6.75 -12.32 43.43
N THR A 13 -5.43 -12.35 43.70
CA THR A 13 -4.53 -11.23 43.38
C THR A 13 -3.16 -11.72 42.91
N GLU A 14 -3.10 -12.43 41.78
CA GLU A 14 -1.83 -12.72 41.09
C GLU A 14 -1.98 -12.61 39.56
N SER A 15 -2.32 -11.42 39.04
CA SER A 15 -2.43 -11.24 37.58
C SER A 15 -1.78 -9.97 37.03
N TYR A 16 -1.07 -9.18 37.85
CA TYR A 16 -0.57 -7.86 37.40
C TYR A 16 0.88 -7.84 36.93
N SER A 17 1.67 -8.88 37.19
CA SER A 17 3.13 -8.84 36.91
C SER A 17 3.52 -9.23 35.47
N PHE A 18 2.65 -9.91 34.72
CA PHE A 18 2.99 -10.35 33.34
C PHE A 18 2.81 -9.27 32.26
N ASN A 19 2.08 -8.18 32.55
CA ASN A 19 1.79 -7.15 31.55
C ASN A 19 2.94 -6.11 31.40
N LEU A 20 3.73 -5.88 32.45
CA LEU A 20 4.82 -4.89 32.41
C LEU A 20 5.98 -5.31 31.50
N ALA A 21 6.36 -6.60 31.54
CA ALA A 21 7.45 -7.11 30.69
C ALA A 21 7.11 -7.03 29.20
N ALA A 22 5.85 -7.34 28.82
CA ALA A 22 5.38 -7.21 27.45
C ALA A 22 5.36 -5.75 26.97
N PHE A 23 4.97 -4.82 27.85
CA PHE A 23 4.96 -3.39 27.53
C PHE A 23 6.37 -2.81 27.32
N PHE A 24 7.33 -3.23 28.15
CA PHE A 24 8.73 -2.84 27.97
C PHE A 24 9.33 -3.42 26.69
N LEU A 25 9.03 -4.67 26.36
CA LEU A 25 9.50 -5.30 25.12
C LEU A 25 8.94 -4.58 23.88
N LEU A 26 7.66 -4.19 23.91
CA LEU A 26 7.01 -3.40 22.84
C LEU A 26 7.61 -2.01 22.69
N MET A 27 7.87 -1.29 23.79
CA MET A 27 8.52 0.02 23.73
C MET A 27 9.92 -0.08 23.12
N VAL A 28 10.72 -1.08 23.51
CA VAL A 28 12.07 -1.27 22.97
C VAL A 28 12.04 -1.55 21.46
N LEU A 29 11.08 -2.34 20.97
CA LEU A 29 10.92 -2.61 19.53
C LEU A 29 10.57 -1.34 18.72
N THR A 30 9.83 -0.40 19.31
CA THR A 30 9.53 0.88 18.64
C THR A 30 10.72 1.84 18.62
N LEU A 31 11.61 1.79 19.62
CA LEU A 31 12.80 2.65 19.71
C LEU A 31 13.90 2.29 18.69
N PHE A 32 13.98 1.02 18.28
CA PHE A 32 14.94 0.57 17.25
C PHE A 32 14.39 0.61 15.83
N SER A 33 13.14 1.04 15.65
CA SER A 33 12.59 1.29 14.32
C SER A 33 13.19 2.58 13.77
N SER A 34 14.40 2.47 13.22
CA SER A 34 15.01 3.56 12.47
C SER A 34 14.05 3.95 11.33
N PRO A 35 13.80 5.26 11.12
CA PRO A 35 12.97 5.69 10.02
C PRO A 35 13.58 5.15 8.75
N SER A 36 12.90 4.17 8.13
CA SER A 36 13.31 3.61 6.85
C SER A 36 13.12 4.70 5.82
N ASP A 37 14.16 5.51 5.65
CA ASP A 37 14.17 6.63 4.73
C ASP A 37 13.85 6.05 3.35
N ALA A 38 12.68 6.40 2.82
CA ALA A 38 12.11 5.77 1.65
C ALA A 38 12.81 6.23 0.37
N ARG A 39 14.12 6.01 0.30
CA ARG A 39 15.00 6.42 -0.80
C ARG A 39 15.11 5.24 -1.75
N ALA A 40 14.84 5.48 -3.03
CA ALA A 40 15.26 4.60 -4.10
C ALA A 40 16.28 5.33 -4.94
N TYR A 41 17.34 4.62 -5.29
CA TYR A 41 18.42 5.11 -6.15
C TYR A 41 18.28 4.46 -7.50
N ARG A 42 18.28 5.28 -8.56
CA ARG A 42 18.40 4.81 -9.93
C ARG A 42 19.90 4.69 -10.21
N CYS A 43 20.38 3.46 -10.35
CA CYS A 43 21.78 3.16 -10.63
C CYS A 43 21.92 2.81 -12.11
N THR A 44 22.86 3.46 -12.79
CA THR A 44 23.18 3.17 -14.19
C THR A 44 24.58 2.57 -14.23
N ASP A 45 24.72 1.38 -14.81
CA ASP A 45 26.01 0.74 -15.00
C ASP A 45 26.77 1.30 -16.22
N ALA A 46 28.04 0.91 -16.38
CA ALA A 46 28.86 1.33 -17.52
C ALA A 46 28.36 0.84 -18.89
N LYS A 47 27.42 -0.12 -18.92
CA LYS A 47 26.77 -0.66 -20.12
C LYS A 47 25.44 0.05 -20.41
N GLY A 48 25.04 1.02 -19.60
CA GLY A 48 23.78 1.74 -19.73
C GLY A 48 22.55 1.03 -19.14
N ASN A 49 22.73 -0.09 -18.45
CA ASN A 49 21.61 -0.76 -17.79
C ASN A 49 21.19 0.00 -16.54
N VAL A 50 19.88 0.14 -16.36
CA VAL A 50 19.28 0.85 -15.24
C VAL A 50 18.75 -0.17 -14.23
N SER A 51 19.26 -0.10 -13.00
CA SER A 51 18.75 -0.84 -11.84
C SER A 51 18.25 0.12 -10.76
N TYR A 52 17.33 -0.33 -9.90
CA TYR A 52 16.79 0.48 -8.82
C TYR A 52 17.09 -0.19 -7.48
N MET A 53 17.87 0.46 -6.64
CA MET A 53 18.33 -0.09 -5.37
C MET A 53 17.80 0.73 -4.18
N GLN A 54 17.64 0.07 -3.03
CA GLN A 54 17.31 0.75 -1.77
C GLN A 54 18.56 1.35 -1.10
N SER A 55 19.74 0.85 -1.44
CA SER A 55 21.04 1.38 -1.04
C SER A 55 21.61 2.35 -2.09
N PRO A 56 22.54 3.24 -1.70
CA PRO A 56 23.30 4.05 -2.65
C PRO A 56 24.01 3.16 -3.68
N CYS A 57 24.10 3.63 -4.93
CA CYS A 57 24.74 2.89 -6.01
C CYS A 57 26.22 2.60 -5.68
N SER A 58 26.71 1.42 -6.05
CA SER A 58 28.11 1.04 -5.85
C SER A 58 29.07 2.00 -6.56
N ALA A 59 30.28 2.14 -6.02
CA ALA A 59 31.35 2.91 -6.65
C ALA A 59 31.62 2.37 -8.06
N GLY A 60 31.30 3.16 -9.08
CA GLY A 60 31.34 2.77 -10.50
C GLY A 60 29.99 2.85 -11.23
N GLN A 61 28.90 3.09 -10.52
CA GLN A 61 27.58 3.34 -11.10
C GLN A 61 27.17 4.81 -10.94
N THR A 62 26.59 5.40 -11.98
CA THR A 62 26.03 6.75 -11.89
C THR A 62 24.67 6.66 -11.20
N GLY A 63 24.59 7.17 -9.97
CA GLY A 63 23.39 7.14 -9.15
C GLY A 63 22.65 8.47 -9.17
N ALA A 64 21.37 8.45 -9.55
CA ALA A 64 20.46 9.56 -9.29
C ALA A 64 19.42 9.13 -8.26
N ARG A 65 19.24 9.93 -7.20
CA ARG A 65 18.13 9.71 -6.26
C ARG A 65 16.84 9.90 -7.04
N VAL A 66 15.91 8.94 -6.96
CA VAL A 66 14.61 9.07 -7.61
C VAL A 66 13.84 10.17 -6.90
N ARG A 67 14.00 11.42 -7.35
CA ARG A 67 13.13 12.54 -6.99
C ARG A 67 11.89 12.48 -7.89
N GLY A 68 10.74 12.84 -7.34
CA GLY A 68 9.53 13.06 -8.12
C GLY A 68 9.85 14.05 -9.25
N VAL A 69 9.83 13.56 -10.49
CA VAL A 69 10.09 14.39 -11.66
C VAL A 69 8.76 15.04 -12.01
N GLY A 70 8.50 16.22 -11.45
CA GLY A 70 7.30 16.97 -11.76
C GLY A 70 7.49 18.44 -11.41
N THR A 71 7.08 19.28 -12.36
CA THR A 71 6.96 20.74 -12.26
C THR A 71 6.25 21.16 -10.98
N ASN A 72 6.44 22.40 -10.50
CA ASN A 72 5.89 23.05 -9.27
C ASN A 72 4.35 23.00 -9.05
N VAL A 73 3.67 21.95 -9.49
CA VAL A 73 2.24 21.71 -9.35
C VAL A 73 2.08 20.68 -8.23
N LYS A 74 1.74 21.18 -7.04
CA LYS A 74 1.32 20.31 -5.95
C LYS A 74 -0.06 19.76 -6.28
N VAL A 75 -0.17 18.44 -6.37
CA VAL A 75 -1.45 17.74 -6.54
C VAL A 75 -2.08 17.50 -5.16
N ALA A 76 -3.40 17.57 -5.07
CA ALA A 76 -4.11 17.29 -3.83
C ALA A 76 -3.81 15.86 -3.32
N HIS A 77 -3.54 15.73 -2.03
CA HIS A 77 -3.18 14.45 -1.40
C HIS A 77 -4.24 13.36 -1.64
N GLU A 78 -5.51 13.76 -1.64
CA GLU A 78 -6.67 12.89 -1.83
C GLU A 78 -6.72 12.31 -3.26
N ALA A 79 -6.37 13.11 -4.28
CA ALA A 79 -6.28 12.64 -5.66
C ALA A 79 -5.17 11.60 -5.88
N CYS A 80 -4.15 11.59 -5.02
CA CYS A 80 -3.03 10.65 -5.10
C CYS A 80 -3.24 9.35 -4.31
N ALA A 81 -4.20 9.29 -3.39
CA ALA A 81 -4.47 8.05 -2.65
C ALA A 81 -4.94 6.90 -3.58
N PRO A 82 -5.84 7.12 -4.55
CA PRO A 82 -6.20 6.14 -5.59
C PRO A 82 -4.99 5.64 -6.38
N VAL A 83 -4.07 6.55 -6.75
CA VAL A 83 -2.82 6.21 -7.47
C VAL A 83 -1.95 5.26 -6.64
N ARG A 84 -1.86 5.46 -5.32
CA ARG A 84 -1.11 4.58 -4.42
C ARG A 84 -1.72 3.18 -4.38
N THR A 85 -3.04 3.07 -4.28
CA THR A 85 -3.76 1.80 -4.27
C THR A 85 -3.57 1.06 -5.59
N PHE A 86 -3.78 1.75 -6.70
CA PHE A 86 -3.59 1.20 -8.04
C PHE A 86 -2.14 0.73 -8.28
N ALA A 87 -1.15 1.52 -7.85
CA ALA A 87 0.26 1.13 -7.93
C ALA A 87 0.58 -0.13 -7.11
N THR A 88 -0.05 -0.29 -5.94
CA THR A 88 0.10 -1.49 -5.10
C THR A 88 -0.43 -2.73 -5.83
N THR A 89 -1.64 -2.65 -6.37
CA THR A 89 -2.28 -3.75 -7.11
C THR A 89 -1.49 -4.12 -8.36
N SER A 90 -1.06 -3.11 -9.14
CA SER A 90 -0.27 -3.30 -10.34
C SER A 90 1.07 -3.96 -10.03
N PHE A 91 1.77 -3.51 -8.99
CA PHE A 91 3.06 -4.10 -8.59
C PHE A 91 2.92 -5.56 -8.15
N ASN A 92 1.86 -5.87 -7.38
CA ASN A 92 1.61 -7.24 -6.94
C ASN A 92 1.35 -8.19 -8.12
N LYS A 93 0.60 -7.76 -9.12
CA LYS A 93 0.39 -8.52 -10.36
C LYS A 93 1.72 -8.74 -11.11
N LEU A 94 2.54 -7.69 -11.28
CA LEU A 94 3.85 -7.81 -11.92
C LEU A 94 4.80 -8.76 -11.16
N LYS A 95 4.79 -8.70 -9.83
CA LYS A 95 5.60 -9.58 -8.97
C LYS A 95 5.18 -11.05 -9.08
N ARG A 96 3.91 -11.32 -9.40
CA ARG A 96 3.39 -12.67 -9.71
C ARG A 96 3.72 -13.14 -11.13
N GLY A 97 4.49 -12.36 -11.90
CA GLY A 97 4.91 -12.72 -13.26
C GLY A 97 3.96 -12.25 -14.35
N THR A 98 2.98 -11.38 -14.05
CA THR A 98 2.18 -10.75 -15.11
C THR A 98 3.08 -9.84 -15.94
N ASP A 99 3.01 -9.96 -17.27
CA ASP A 99 3.74 -9.04 -18.15
C ASP A 99 3.11 -7.63 -18.12
N PRO A 100 3.90 -6.54 -18.11
CA PRO A 100 3.37 -5.18 -18.14
C PRO A 100 2.47 -4.90 -19.35
N SER A 101 2.78 -5.46 -20.53
CA SER A 101 1.93 -5.30 -21.71
C SER A 101 0.56 -5.95 -21.51
N ALA A 102 0.51 -7.13 -20.89
CA ALA A 102 -0.74 -7.79 -20.55
C ALA A 102 -1.60 -6.97 -19.55
N GLN A 103 -0.98 -6.21 -18.64
CA GLN A 103 -1.73 -5.27 -17.80
C GLN A 103 -2.30 -4.10 -18.58
N ILE A 104 -1.56 -3.58 -19.56
CA ILE A 104 -2.02 -2.48 -20.42
C ILE A 104 -3.16 -2.96 -21.33
N ASP A 105 -3.06 -4.18 -21.86
CA ASP A 105 -4.05 -4.80 -22.71
C ASP A 105 -5.38 -5.05 -21.99
N GLN A 106 -5.35 -5.30 -20.66
CA GLN A 106 -6.55 -5.38 -19.82
C GLN A 106 -7.41 -4.10 -19.89
N TYR A 107 -6.80 -2.96 -20.22
CA TYR A 107 -7.46 -1.66 -20.33
C TYR A 107 -7.66 -1.21 -21.78
N GLY A 108 -7.68 -2.15 -22.73
CA GLY A 108 -7.89 -1.88 -24.15
C GLY A 108 -6.60 -1.58 -24.93
N GLY A 109 -5.43 -1.71 -24.31
CA GLY A 109 -4.14 -1.50 -24.97
C GLY A 109 -3.67 -0.03 -24.95
N PRO A 110 -2.47 0.25 -25.47
CA PRO A 110 -1.79 1.55 -25.32
C PRO A 110 -2.52 2.73 -25.98
N GLY A 111 -3.42 2.47 -26.94
CA GLY A 111 -4.22 3.49 -27.61
C GLY A 111 -5.50 3.90 -26.87
N TYR A 112 -5.99 3.07 -25.94
CA TYR A 112 -7.29 3.25 -25.28
C TYR A 112 -7.16 3.47 -23.77
N ILE A 113 -6.05 3.02 -23.17
CA ILE A 113 -5.76 3.23 -21.77
C ILE A 113 -5.59 4.72 -21.44
N ASN A 114 -6.13 5.15 -20.29
CA ASN A 114 -5.90 6.50 -19.79
C ASN A 114 -4.39 6.73 -19.56
N LYS A 115 -3.90 7.92 -19.94
CA LYS A 115 -2.49 8.31 -19.83
C LYS A 115 -1.94 8.18 -18.40
N ILE A 116 -2.76 8.50 -17.38
CA ILE A 116 -2.37 8.38 -15.97
C ILE A 116 -2.16 6.91 -15.62
N THR A 117 -3.11 6.04 -15.96
CA THR A 117 -3.02 4.58 -15.76
C THR A 117 -1.78 4.01 -16.43
N LEU A 118 -1.55 4.35 -17.68
CA LEU A 118 -0.36 3.92 -18.42
C LEU A 118 0.93 4.39 -17.74
N ASN A 119 1.00 5.66 -17.32
CA ASN A 119 2.18 6.20 -16.66
C ASN A 119 2.46 5.53 -15.30
N VAL A 120 1.42 5.17 -14.55
CA VAL A 120 1.57 4.46 -13.27
C VAL A 120 2.03 3.01 -13.52
N ILE A 121 1.44 2.29 -14.48
CA ILE A 121 1.90 0.94 -14.85
C ILE A 121 3.38 0.97 -15.27
N ASN A 122 3.75 1.89 -16.16
CA ASN A 122 5.13 2.05 -16.63
C ASN A 122 6.10 2.40 -15.50
N PHE A 123 5.67 3.22 -14.54
CA PHE A 123 6.47 3.54 -13.37
C PHE A 123 6.70 2.29 -12.51
N VAL A 124 5.64 1.54 -12.24
CA VAL A 124 5.68 0.35 -11.39
C VAL A 124 6.45 -0.79 -12.06
N SER A 125 6.36 -0.94 -13.38
CA SER A 125 7.09 -1.95 -14.15
C SER A 125 8.59 -1.77 -14.14
N GLY A 126 9.09 -0.54 -13.96
CA GLY A 126 10.51 -0.26 -13.76
C GLY A 126 11.11 -0.96 -12.53
N PHE A 127 10.27 -1.36 -11.57
CA PHE A 127 10.70 -2.03 -10.35
C PHE A 127 10.55 -3.56 -10.38
N ARG A 128 10.00 -4.14 -11.45
CA ARG A 128 9.64 -5.57 -11.51
C ARG A 128 10.80 -6.54 -11.25
N MET A 129 12.02 -6.16 -11.66
CA MET A 129 13.22 -7.00 -11.53
C MET A 129 13.84 -6.95 -10.13
N ASN A 130 13.40 -6.04 -9.25
CA ASN A 130 13.97 -5.87 -7.93
C ASN A 130 13.21 -6.70 -6.90
N GLN A 131 13.75 -7.86 -6.54
CA GLN A 131 13.11 -8.80 -5.61
C GLN A 131 12.98 -8.23 -4.18
N GLU A 132 13.88 -7.34 -3.81
CA GLU A 132 13.94 -6.68 -2.49
C GLU A 132 12.89 -5.57 -2.31
N LEU A 133 12.23 -5.13 -3.39
CA LEU A 133 11.23 -4.07 -3.29
C LEU A 133 9.84 -4.65 -2.94
N HIS A 134 9.25 -4.12 -1.88
CA HIS A 134 7.89 -4.43 -1.45
C HIS A 134 6.88 -3.49 -2.09
N ALA A 135 5.65 -3.97 -2.28
CA ALA A 135 4.55 -3.19 -2.86
C ALA A 135 4.27 -1.89 -2.09
N MET A 136 4.43 -1.89 -0.77
CA MET A 136 4.27 -0.70 0.07
C MET A 136 5.30 0.38 -0.27
N LYS A 137 6.54 -0.01 -0.61
CA LYS A 137 7.61 0.94 -0.97
C LYS A 137 7.36 1.52 -2.35
N VAL A 138 7.04 0.68 -3.33
CA VAL A 138 6.76 1.11 -4.72
C VAL A 138 5.53 2.01 -4.78
N SER A 139 4.47 1.67 -4.06
CA SER A 139 3.26 2.50 -3.96
C SER A 139 3.52 3.81 -3.23
N GLY A 140 4.34 3.83 -2.18
CA GLY A 140 4.77 5.06 -1.50
C GLY A 140 5.56 5.99 -2.44
N MET A 141 6.42 5.43 -3.30
CA MET A 141 7.12 6.22 -4.31
C MET A 141 6.16 6.74 -5.40
N ALA A 142 5.19 5.93 -5.82
CA ALA A 142 4.15 6.38 -6.75
C ALA A 142 3.33 7.53 -6.16
N TYR A 143 2.92 7.42 -4.89
CA TYR A 143 2.22 8.48 -4.16
C TYR A 143 3.04 9.77 -4.10
N SER A 144 4.32 9.67 -3.71
CA SER A 144 5.23 10.82 -3.68
C SER A 144 5.40 11.44 -5.07
N LYS A 145 5.55 10.62 -6.12
CA LYS A 145 5.62 11.08 -7.51
C LYS A 145 4.34 11.80 -7.92
N CYS A 146 3.17 11.29 -7.53
CA CYS A 146 1.87 11.92 -7.79
C CYS A 146 1.75 13.30 -7.15
N ILE A 147 2.06 13.44 -5.85
CA ILE A 147 1.97 14.74 -5.14
C ILE A 147 2.85 15.80 -5.81
N ASN A 148 4.01 15.38 -6.30
CA ASN A 148 4.94 16.26 -7.00
C ASN A 148 4.55 16.49 -8.48
N GLY A 149 3.37 16.07 -8.93
CA GLY A 149 2.90 16.26 -10.31
C GLY A 149 3.61 15.38 -11.34
N GLY A 150 4.33 14.34 -10.91
CA GLY A 150 5.14 13.50 -11.79
C GLY A 150 4.35 12.50 -12.65
N PHE A 151 3.03 12.46 -12.49
CA PHE A 151 2.10 11.76 -13.38
C PHE A 151 1.19 12.74 -14.17
N GLY A 152 1.45 14.05 -14.06
CA GLY A 152 0.61 15.11 -14.61
C GLY A 152 -0.22 15.81 -13.52
N LYS A 153 -1.04 16.79 -13.94
CA LYS A 153 -2.06 17.39 -13.08
C LYS A 153 -3.20 16.38 -12.94
N ILE A 154 -3.48 15.96 -11.71
CA ILE A 154 -4.54 14.99 -11.41
C ILE A 154 -5.54 15.68 -10.48
N GLN A 155 -6.81 15.65 -10.85
CA GLN A 155 -7.92 15.95 -9.94
C GLN A 155 -8.68 14.67 -9.67
N ILE A 156 -9.43 14.62 -8.57
CA ILE A 156 -10.24 13.44 -8.23
C ILE A 156 -11.26 13.15 -9.33
N SER A 157 -11.86 14.19 -9.92
CA SER A 157 -12.81 14.07 -11.04
C SER A 157 -12.21 13.47 -12.30
N ASP A 158 -10.89 13.59 -12.47
CA ASP A 158 -10.17 13.22 -13.69
C ASP A 158 -9.49 11.85 -13.53
N LEU A 159 -9.71 11.19 -12.38
CA LEU A 159 -9.16 9.87 -12.12
C LEU A 159 -9.84 8.83 -13.02
N PRO A 160 -9.06 7.94 -13.63
CA PRO A 160 -9.60 6.82 -14.37
C PRO A 160 -10.49 5.96 -13.45
N PRO A 161 -11.62 5.41 -13.95
CA PRO A 161 -12.48 4.54 -13.16
C PRO A 161 -11.74 3.31 -12.62
N GLU A 162 -10.64 2.91 -13.26
CA GLU A 162 -9.83 1.76 -12.83
C GLU A 162 -8.95 2.06 -11.60
N MET A 163 -8.76 3.34 -11.27
CA MET A 163 -8.05 3.78 -10.06
C MET A 163 -9.01 4.09 -8.91
N LEU A 164 -10.27 4.39 -9.22
CA LEU A 164 -11.31 4.51 -8.20
C LEU A 164 -11.49 3.13 -7.56
N ALA A 165 -11.71 3.12 -6.24
CA ALA A 165 -12.03 1.87 -5.58
C ALA A 165 -13.28 1.29 -6.26
N PRO A 166 -13.32 -0.03 -6.55
CA PRO A 166 -14.57 -0.63 -6.98
C PRO A 166 -15.62 -0.31 -5.92
N ASP A 167 -16.78 0.20 -6.34
CA ASP A 167 -17.91 0.36 -5.45
C ASP A 167 -18.10 -0.97 -4.73
N LEU A 168 -17.86 -0.97 -3.42
CA LEU A 168 -18.15 -2.14 -2.61
C LEU A 168 -19.62 -2.46 -2.87
N PRO A 169 -19.98 -3.71 -3.21
CA PRO A 169 -21.39 -4.06 -3.32
C PRO A 169 -22.05 -3.62 -2.02
N GLU A 170 -23.10 -2.80 -2.13
CA GLU A 170 -23.92 -2.44 -0.97
C GLU A 170 -24.26 -3.75 -0.26
N PRO A 171 -24.06 -3.84 1.08
CA PRO A 171 -24.40 -5.05 1.80
C PRO A 171 -25.87 -5.34 1.51
N ASP A 172 -26.15 -6.48 0.87
CA ASP A 172 -27.52 -6.94 0.63
C ASP A 172 -28.25 -6.92 1.97
N ASP A 173 -29.17 -5.97 2.16
CA ASP A 173 -30.00 -5.88 3.36
C ASP A 173 -30.72 -7.23 3.49
N PRO A 174 -30.48 -8.02 4.56
CA PRO A 174 -31.20 -9.26 4.79
C PRO A 174 -32.61 -8.89 5.26
N SER A 175 -33.44 -8.44 4.32
CA SER A 175 -34.86 -8.25 4.51
C SER A 175 -35.50 -9.63 4.61
N ILE A 176 -35.57 -10.07 5.87
CA ILE A 176 -36.30 -11.18 6.45
C ILE A 176 -37.55 -11.50 5.62
N SER A 177 -37.47 -12.54 4.79
CA SER A 177 -38.65 -13.19 4.23
C SER A 177 -39.32 -14.00 5.34
N SER A 178 -40.26 -13.38 6.05
CA SER A 178 -41.14 -14.08 6.97
C SER A 178 -42.20 -14.85 6.17
N THR A 179 -41.84 -16.00 5.63
CA THR A 179 -42.84 -16.98 5.17
C THR A 179 -43.59 -17.52 6.39
N GLY A 180 -44.85 -17.10 6.50
CA GLY A 180 -45.81 -17.65 7.44
C GLY A 180 -45.99 -19.14 7.20
N VAL A 181 -45.77 -19.92 8.25
CA VAL A 181 -46.16 -21.32 8.31
C VAL A 181 -47.57 -21.36 8.90
N ASP A 182 -48.56 -21.47 8.03
CA ASP A 182 -49.92 -21.88 8.40
C ASP A 182 -49.88 -23.36 8.82
N LEU A 183 -50.10 -23.62 10.12
CA LEU A 183 -50.36 -24.94 10.66
C LEU A 183 -51.86 -25.20 10.65
N LYS A 184 -52.25 -26.28 9.98
CA LYS A 184 -53.62 -26.82 9.96
C LYS A 184 -53.66 -28.15 10.69
#